data_AF-A0A1C4VVP8-F1
#
_entry.id   AF-A0A1C4VVP8-F1
#
_cell.length_a   1.000
_cell.length_b   1.000
_cell.length_c   1.000
_cell.angle_alpha   90.00
_cell.angle_beta   90.00
_cell.angle_gamma   90.00
#
_symmetry.space_group_name_H-M   'P 1'
#
loop_
_entity.id
_entity.type
_entity.pdbx_description
1 polymer ?
#
loop_
_entity_poly.entity_id
_entity_poly.type
_entity_poly.pdbx_seq_one_letter_code
_entity_poly.pdbx_strand_id
1 'polypeptide(L)'
;MRNLPNSAHPSWCLRGPDCAVSGGLHLSGLVDAAVRGDEVLQVRLGLWRIDTGPTPPSGLLLELSAAADVERWPIDLAQSRSLVDLSGRLLAGLDSEATRAA
;
A
#
# COMPACT_ATOMS: atom_id res chain seq x y z
N MET A 1 -3.73 14.96 -17.71
CA MET A 1 -4.11 14.84 -16.28
C MET A 1 -3.14 15.69 -15.48
N ARG A 2 -3.62 16.61 -14.63
CA ARG A 2 -2.75 17.41 -13.77
C ARG A 2 -2.67 16.73 -12.41
N ASN A 3 -1.45 16.42 -11.96
CA ASN A 3 -1.20 15.94 -10.61
C ASN A 3 -1.73 16.98 -9.60
N LEU A 4 -2.26 16.51 -8.48
CA LEU A 4 -2.67 17.41 -7.40
C LEU A 4 -1.46 18.22 -6.89
N PRO A 5 -1.66 19.46 -6.43
CA PRO A 5 -0.61 20.20 -5.76
C PRO A 5 -0.16 19.45 -4.50
N ASN A 6 1.14 19.43 -4.20
CA ASN A 6 1.74 18.71 -3.06
C ASN A 6 1.05 18.98 -1.71
N SER A 7 0.40 20.14 -1.55
CA SER A 7 -0.34 20.53 -0.34
C SER A 7 -1.70 19.83 -0.19
N ALA A 8 -2.24 19.22 -1.24
CA ALA A 8 -3.50 18.47 -1.23
C ALA A 8 -3.28 16.95 -1.08
N HIS A 9 -2.02 16.51 -1.04
CA HIS A 9 -1.67 15.11 -0.85
C HIS A 9 -1.71 14.75 0.64
N PRO A 10 -2.42 13.67 1.01
CA PRO A 10 -2.30 13.12 2.35
C PRO A 10 -0.84 12.76 2.67
N SER A 11 -0.44 12.89 3.94
CA SER A 11 0.93 12.59 4.42
C SER A 11 1.43 11.20 4.06
N TRP A 12 0.51 10.24 3.98
CA TRP A 12 0.78 8.84 3.64
C TRP A 12 0.86 8.56 2.12
N CYS A 13 0.37 9.45 1.25
CA CYS A 13 0.48 9.22 -0.21
C CYS A 13 1.91 9.49 -0.66
N LEU A 14 2.30 8.77 -1.71
CA LEU A 14 3.42 9.17 -2.55
C LEU A 14 3.21 10.60 -3.07
N ARG A 15 4.23 11.22 -3.66
CA ARG A 15 4.13 12.56 -4.23
C ARG A 15 4.48 12.54 -5.71
N GLY A 16 3.98 13.50 -6.46
CA GLY A 16 4.30 13.63 -7.89
C GLY A 16 3.69 12.50 -8.73
N PRO A 17 4.37 12.04 -9.80
CA PRO A 17 3.83 11.05 -10.74
C PRO A 17 3.41 9.72 -10.12
N ASP A 18 4.07 9.31 -9.02
CA ASP A 18 3.86 8.01 -8.38
C ASP A 18 2.58 7.94 -7.53
N CYS A 19 1.93 9.08 -7.26
CA CYS A 19 0.71 9.14 -6.45
C CYS A 19 -0.58 9.26 -7.26
N ALA A 20 -0.52 9.41 -8.58
CA ALA A 20 -1.71 9.52 -9.41
C ALA A 20 -1.60 8.54 -10.58
N VAL A 21 -2.02 7.30 -10.33
CA VAL A 21 -2.37 6.41 -11.45
C VAL A 21 -3.68 6.95 -12.05
N SER A 22 -3.80 6.88 -13.37
CA SER A 22 -5.01 7.28 -14.12
C SER A 22 -6.30 6.92 -13.38
N GLY A 23 -7.19 7.89 -13.16
CA GLY A 23 -8.50 7.66 -12.50
C GLY A 23 -8.61 8.11 -11.05
N GLY A 24 -7.67 8.90 -10.52
CA GLY A 24 -7.77 9.45 -9.15
C GLY A 24 -7.41 8.46 -8.05
N LEU A 25 -6.56 7.48 -8.38
CA LEU A 25 -6.01 6.50 -7.44
C LEU A 25 -4.76 7.06 -6.76
N HIS A 26 -4.80 7.13 -5.43
CA HIS A 26 -3.71 7.52 -4.55
C HIS A 26 -3.13 6.31 -3.84
N LEU A 27 -1.80 6.17 -3.81
CA LEU A 27 -1.09 5.03 -3.25
C LEU A 27 0.00 5.47 -2.25
N SER A 28 0.19 4.71 -1.18
CA SER A 28 1.42 4.77 -0.39
C SER A 28 2.54 4.00 -1.07
N GLY A 29 3.77 4.15 -0.57
CA GLY A 29 4.84 3.19 -0.88
C GLY A 29 4.43 1.77 -0.49
N LEU A 30 4.81 0.80 -1.31
CA LEU A 30 4.63 -0.63 -1.02
C LEU A 30 5.71 -1.10 -0.05
N VAL A 31 5.30 -1.84 0.97
CA VAL A 31 6.16 -2.46 1.98
C VAL A 31 6.21 -3.96 1.71
N ASP A 32 7.41 -4.52 1.66
CA ASP A 32 7.58 -5.96 1.45
C ASP A 32 7.06 -6.75 2.64
N ALA A 33 6.25 -7.78 2.35
CA ALA A 33 5.77 -8.77 3.31
C ALA A 33 6.53 -10.11 3.20
N ALA A 34 7.54 -10.17 2.32
CA ALA A 34 8.39 -11.35 2.17
C ALA A 34 9.31 -11.51 3.39
N VAL A 35 9.22 -12.66 4.05
CA VAL A 35 10.07 -13.00 5.21
C VAL A 35 11.44 -13.55 4.76
N ARG A 36 11.54 -14.04 3.53
CA ARG A 36 12.76 -14.61 2.92
C ARG A 36 12.91 -14.08 1.50
N GLY A 37 14.11 -13.63 1.15
CA GLY A 37 14.45 -13.05 -0.15
C GLY A 37 14.52 -14.05 -1.30
N ASP A 38 13.74 -15.13 -1.29
CA ASP A 38 13.62 -16.01 -2.45
C ASP A 38 12.71 -15.30 -3.47
N GLU A 39 13.33 -14.74 -4.50
CA GLU A 39 12.78 -13.78 -5.48
C GLU A 39 11.62 -14.32 -6.36
N VAL A 40 11.24 -15.59 -6.18
CA VAL A 40 10.21 -16.26 -6.99
C VAL A 40 8.82 -15.66 -6.73
N LEU A 41 8.59 -15.12 -5.52
CA LEU A 41 7.31 -14.57 -5.07
C LEU A 41 7.51 -13.33 -4.21
N GLN A 42 7.12 -12.16 -4.73
CA GLN A 42 7.09 -10.91 -3.98
C GLN A 42 5.67 -10.58 -3.58
N VAL A 43 5.46 -10.38 -2.28
CA VAL A 43 4.21 -9.95 -1.69
C VAL A 43 4.46 -8.59 -1.06
N ARG A 44 3.72 -7.57 -1.47
CA ARG A 44 3.89 -6.20 -0.97
C ARG A 44 2.55 -5.59 -0.59
N LEU A 45 2.57 -4.70 0.39
CA LEU A 45 1.37 -4.08 0.94
C LEU A 45 1.52 -2.56 1.01
N GLY A 46 0.48 -1.84 0.60
CA GLY A 46 0.40 -0.39 0.75
C GLY A 46 -1.02 0.06 1.07
N LEU A 47 -1.20 1.36 1.25
CA LEU A 47 -2.49 2.00 1.40
C LEU A 47 -2.95 2.54 0.06
N TRP A 48 -4.25 2.51 -0.20
CA TRP A 48 -4.82 3.15 -1.38
C TRP A 48 -6.09 3.94 -1.09
N ARG A 49 -6.41 4.87 -1.98
CA ARG A 49 -7.67 5.62 -2.00
C ARG A 49 -8.09 5.92 -3.43
N ILE A 50 -9.35 5.68 -3.75
CA ILE A 50 -9.99 6.26 -4.94
C ILE A 50 -10.64 7.56 -4.47
N ASP A 51 -10.38 8.63 -5.22
CA ASP A 51 -10.99 9.95 -5.06
C ASP A 51 -10.26 10.96 -4.14
N THR A 52 -10.40 12.24 -4.49
CA THR A 52 -9.59 13.36 -4.00
C THR A 52 -10.33 14.22 -2.98
N GLY A 53 -10.51 13.69 -1.77
CA GLY A 53 -11.02 14.42 -0.61
C GLY A 53 -10.07 14.36 0.60
N PRO A 54 -10.37 15.08 1.69
CA PRO A 54 -9.60 14.98 2.95
C PRO A 54 -9.88 13.68 3.74
N THR A 55 -10.55 12.70 3.12
CA THR A 55 -10.94 11.46 3.77
C THR A 55 -9.76 10.49 3.93
N PRO A 56 -9.80 9.63 4.98
CA PRO A 56 -8.80 8.58 5.18
C PRO A 56 -8.74 7.59 4.00
N PRO A 57 -7.67 6.78 3.89
CA PRO A 57 -7.54 5.75 2.86
C PRO A 57 -8.77 4.87 2.73
N SER A 58 -9.06 4.44 1.50
CA SER A 58 -10.18 3.54 1.21
C SER A 58 -9.85 2.08 1.53
N GLY A 59 -8.57 1.71 1.64
CA GLY A 59 -8.18 0.36 2.02
C GLY A 59 -6.70 0.05 1.85
N LEU A 60 -6.39 -1.25 1.94
CA LEU A 60 -5.07 -1.83 1.70
C LEU A 60 -4.96 -2.35 0.26
N LEU A 61 -3.80 -2.14 -0.36
CA LEU A 61 -3.43 -2.64 -1.68
C LEU A 61 -2.43 -3.76 -1.46
N LEU A 62 -2.79 -4.96 -1.91
CA LEU A 62 -1.92 -6.13 -1.92
C LEU A 62 -1.40 -6.34 -3.34
N GLU A 63 -0.07 -6.26 -3.50
CA GLU A 63 0.62 -6.60 -4.75
C GLU A 63 1.23 -8.00 -4.61
N LEU A 64 0.92 -8.87 -5.57
CA LEU A 64 1.48 -10.21 -5.71
C LEU A 64 2.23 -10.27 -7.04
N SER A 65 3.55 -10.42 -6.97
CA SER A 65 4.40 -10.64 -8.13
C SER A 65 5.01 -12.03 -8.05
N ALA A 66 4.91 -12.76 -9.15
CA ALA A 66 5.38 -14.14 -9.27
C ALA A 66 6.21 -14.30 -10.54
N ALA A 67 7.23 -15.16 -10.50
CA ALA A 67 7.90 -15.62 -11.71
C ALA A 67 6.93 -16.43 -12.61
N ALA A 68 7.30 -16.65 -13.88
CA ALA A 68 6.42 -17.33 -14.84
C ALA A 68 6.04 -18.77 -14.43
N ASP A 69 6.85 -19.44 -13.61
CA ASP A 69 6.75 -20.88 -13.33
C ASP A 69 6.44 -21.19 -11.84
N VAL A 70 5.51 -20.45 -11.22
CA VAL A 70 5.12 -20.73 -9.82
C VAL A 70 4.05 -21.82 -9.76
N GLU A 71 4.49 -23.04 -9.40
CA GLU A 71 3.66 -24.23 -9.19
C GLU A 71 2.87 -24.26 -7.85
N ARG A 72 3.03 -23.24 -7.01
CA ARG A 72 2.45 -23.19 -5.65
C ARG A 72 1.78 -21.87 -5.35
N TRP A 73 0.82 -21.90 -4.42
CA TRP A 73 0.13 -20.68 -3.99
C TRP A 73 1.14 -19.68 -3.39
N PRO A 74 1.03 -18.39 -3.73
CA PRO A 74 2.13 -17.43 -3.58
C PRO A 74 2.38 -16.96 -2.14
N ILE A 75 1.56 -17.42 -1.19
CA ILE A 75 1.57 -16.96 0.20
C ILE A 75 1.63 -18.19 1.12
N ASP A 76 2.76 -18.36 1.80
CA ASP A 76 2.88 -19.34 2.88
C ASP A 76 2.34 -18.80 4.22
N LEU A 77 2.32 -19.64 5.25
CA LEU A 77 1.82 -19.25 6.58
C LEU A 77 2.65 -18.13 7.23
N ALA A 78 3.95 -18.07 6.98
CA ALA A 78 4.81 -17.04 7.56
C ALA A 78 4.56 -15.67 6.89
N GLN A 79 4.43 -15.66 5.56
CA GLN A 79 4.03 -14.48 4.78
C GLN A 79 2.62 -14.04 5.16
N SER A 80 1.68 -14.97 5.34
CA SER A 80 0.32 -14.65 5.80
C SER A 80 0.31 -13.94 7.15
N ARG A 81 1.11 -14.41 8.12
CA ARG A 81 1.26 -13.75 9.43
C ARG A 81 1.91 -12.37 9.28
N SER A 82 2.97 -12.26 8.48
CA SER A 82 3.62 -10.98 8.23
C SER A 82 2.67 -9.96 7.59
N LEU A 83 1.82 -10.39 6.67
CA LEU A 83 0.77 -9.56 6.08
C LEU A 83 -0.23 -9.06 7.11
N VAL A 84 -0.68 -9.91 8.03
CA VAL A 84 -1.61 -9.50 9.11
C VAL A 84 -0.96 -8.43 9.98
N ASP A 85 0.28 -8.64 10.42
CA ASP A 85 1.00 -7.70 11.29
C ASP A 85 1.25 -6.36 10.58
N LEU A 86 1.69 -6.40 9.31
CA LEU A 86 1.91 -5.20 8.50
C LEU A 86 0.60 -4.45 8.21
N SER A 87 -0.48 -5.17 7.94
CA SER A 87 -1.81 -4.59 7.76
C SER A 87 -2.24 -3.82 9.01
N GLY A 88 -2.10 -4.45 10.18
CA GLY A 88 -2.44 -3.81 11.45
C GLY A 88 -1.61 -2.56 11.72
N ARG A 89 -0.30 -2.59 11.44
CA ARG A 89 0.59 -1.44 11.60
C ARG A 89 0.26 -0.28 10.66
N LEU A 90 -0.01 -0.57 9.39
CA LEU A 90 -0.38 0.44 8.40
C LEU A 90 -1.70 1.12 8.77
N LEU A 91 -2.70 0.33 9.18
CA LEU A 91 -3.99 0.86 9.63
C LEU A 91 -3.88 1.69 10.92
N ALA A 92 -3.14 1.21 11.93
CA ALA A 92 -2.94 1.95 13.17
C ALA A 92 -2.16 3.26 12.97
N GLY A 93 -1.23 3.30 12.01
CA GLY A 93 -0.52 4.51 11.61
C GLY A 93 -1.47 5.60 11.08
N LEU A 94 -2.53 5.20 10.36
CA LEU A 94 -3.54 6.13 9.85
C LEU A 94 -4.40 6.73 10.95
N ASP A 95 -4.85 5.91 11.90
CA ASP A 95 -5.62 6.42 13.04
C ASP A 95 -4.80 7.42 13.84
N SER A 96 -3.50 7.17 13.98
CA SER A 96 -2.57 8.07 14.67
C SER A 96 -2.34 9.38 13.92
N GLU A 97 -2.22 9.35 12.59
CA GLU A 97 -2.11 10.57 11.77
C GLU A 97 -3.42 11.36 11.71
N ALA A 98 -4.55 10.67 11.59
CA ALA A 98 -5.88 11.28 11.63
C ALA A 98 -6.14 11.97 12.97
N THR A 99 -5.76 11.33 14.09
CA THR A 99 -5.87 11.92 15.43
C THR A 99 -4.97 13.14 15.61
N ARG A 100 -3.79 13.18 14.98
CA ARG A 100 -2.86 14.32 15.07
C ARG A 100 -3.30 15.52 14.23
N ALA A 101 -4.13 15.30 13.20
CA ALA A 101 -4.59 16.34 12.28
C ALA A 101 -5.92 17.00 12.68
N ALA A 102 -6.62 16.45 13.68
CA ALA A 102 -7.87 16.97 14.26
C ALA A 102 -7.61 17.96 15.40
#